data_AF-A0A926E1I6-F1
#
_entry.id   AF-A0A926E1I6-F1
#
_cell.length_a   1.000
_cell.length_b   1.000
_cell.length_c   1.000
_cell.angle_alpha   90.00
_cell.angle_beta   90.00
_cell.angle_gamma   90.00
#
_symmetry.space_group_name_H-M   'P 1'
#
loop_
_entity.id
_entity.type
_entity.pdbx_description
1 polymer ?
#
loop_
_entity_poly.entity_id
_entity_poly.type
_entity_poly.pdbx_seq_one_letter_code
_entity_poly.pdbx_strand_id
1 'polypeptide(L)'
;MHHANRLCEDTLRAIFLPRAREEVCRYYRDFLTVKPQLMCWCMKLVNLRHSPGECSRYLIDFELYPYIGQKVTIAVCRLTFSVKDYDGEIKLESFRQVRSFPVPEHLWDVVCQPF
;
A
#
# COMPACT_ATOMS: atom_id res chain seq x y z
N MET A 1 1.66 -27.17 -5.18
CA MET A 1 2.52 -26.00 -4.87
C MET A 1 1.86 -24.65 -5.15
N HIS A 2 1.07 -24.46 -6.21
CA HIS A 2 0.45 -23.14 -6.51
C HIS A 2 -0.54 -22.59 -5.47
N HIS A 3 -1.28 -23.44 -4.74
CA HIS A 3 -2.26 -22.99 -3.75
C HIS A 3 -1.63 -22.37 -2.49
N ALA A 4 -0.47 -22.88 -2.04
CA ALA A 4 0.21 -22.39 -0.83
C ALA A 4 0.74 -20.95 -1.02
N ASN A 5 1.28 -20.65 -2.22
CA ASN A 5 1.79 -19.31 -2.52
C ASN A 5 0.67 -18.26 -2.55
N ARG A 6 -0.49 -18.61 -3.11
CA ARG A 6 -1.65 -17.70 -3.15
C ARG A 6 -2.21 -17.41 -1.75
N LEU A 7 -2.31 -18.44 -0.91
CA LEU A 7 -2.74 -18.27 0.47
C LEU A 7 -1.77 -17.39 1.25
N CYS A 8 -0.45 -17.61 1.09
CA CYS A 8 0.57 -16.78 1.70
C CYS A 8 0.46 -15.31 1.28
N GLU A 9 0.30 -15.04 -0.02
CA GLU A 9 0.08 -13.67 -0.52
C GLU A 9 -1.17 -13.03 0.07
N ASP A 10 -2.30 -13.74 0.10
CA ASP A 10 -3.56 -13.22 0.63
C ASP A 10 -3.48 -12.96 2.14
N THR A 11 -2.80 -13.82 2.88
CA THR A 11 -2.51 -13.61 4.32
C THR A 11 -1.63 -12.40 4.54
N LEU A 12 -0.54 -12.22 3.76
CA LEU A 12 0.30 -11.03 3.86
C LEU A 12 -0.51 -9.76 3.54
N ARG A 13 -1.30 -9.75 2.46
CA ARG A 13 -2.19 -8.61 2.16
C ARG A 13 -3.11 -8.29 3.34
N ALA A 14 -3.73 -9.30 3.96
CA ALA A 14 -4.62 -9.10 5.10
C ALA A 14 -3.90 -8.52 6.32
N ILE A 15 -2.69 -9.02 6.65
CA ILE A 15 -1.89 -8.55 7.78
C ILE A 15 -1.45 -7.09 7.59
N PHE A 16 -0.99 -6.73 6.38
CA PHE A 16 -0.41 -5.41 6.11
C PHE A 16 -1.45 -4.36 5.69
N LEU A 17 -2.67 -4.74 5.33
CA LEU A 17 -3.71 -3.82 4.87
C LEU A 17 -4.02 -2.67 5.84
N PRO A 18 -4.19 -2.89 7.16
CA PRO A 18 -4.47 -1.79 8.10
C PRO A 18 -3.38 -0.72 8.06
N ARG A 19 -2.11 -1.16 8.10
CA ARG A 19 -0.96 -0.25 8.07
C ARG A 19 -0.81 0.44 6.72
N ALA A 20 -0.96 -0.28 5.61
CA ALA A 20 -0.94 0.32 4.27
C ALA A 20 -2.04 1.38 4.10
N ARG A 21 -3.23 1.14 4.65
CA ARG A 21 -4.35 2.10 4.62
C ARG A 21 -4.03 3.36 5.42
N GLU A 22 -3.46 3.23 6.62
CA GLU A 22 -3.00 4.38 7.41
C GLU A 22 -2.00 5.23 6.63
N GLU A 23 -1.04 4.59 5.97
CA GLU A 23 0.01 5.28 5.22
C GLU A 23 -0.52 6.01 3.98
N VAL A 24 -1.43 5.38 3.24
CA VAL A 24 -2.15 6.04 2.14
C VAL A 24 -2.94 7.24 2.65
N CYS A 25 -3.71 7.07 3.74
CA CYS A 25 -4.52 8.16 4.28
C CYS A 25 -3.67 9.31 4.82
N ARG A 26 -2.50 8.99 5.39
CA ARG A 26 -1.54 9.98 5.87
C ARG A 26 -0.96 10.77 4.71
N TYR A 27 -0.52 10.08 3.64
CA TYR A 27 0.06 10.72 2.46
C TYR A 27 -0.94 11.65 1.76
N TYR A 28 -2.17 11.18 1.53
CA TYR A 28 -3.18 11.94 0.78
C TYR A 28 -3.95 12.98 1.61
N ARG A 29 -3.70 13.09 2.92
CA ARG A 29 -4.43 14.03 3.80
C ARG A 29 -4.37 15.47 3.31
N ASP A 30 -3.22 15.86 2.77
CA ASP A 30 -3.01 17.24 2.31
C ASP A 30 -3.54 17.46 0.88
N PHE A 31 -3.87 16.38 0.16
CA PHE A 31 -4.27 16.42 -1.25
C PHE A 31 -5.77 16.22 -1.45
N LEU A 32 -6.44 15.54 -0.53
CA LEU A 32 -7.84 15.16 -0.63
C LEU A 32 -8.62 15.52 0.63
N THR A 33 -9.86 15.98 0.46
CA THR A 33 -10.78 16.20 1.59
C THR A 33 -11.33 14.89 2.15
N VAL A 34 -11.27 13.82 1.36
CA VAL A 34 -11.72 12.48 1.72
C VAL A 34 -10.55 11.53 1.92
N LYS A 35 -10.73 10.53 2.79
CA LYS A 35 -9.75 9.46 2.96
C LYS A 35 -9.82 8.50 1.77
N PRO A 36 -8.72 8.26 1.04
CA PRO A 36 -8.68 7.18 0.06
C PRO A 36 -8.98 5.84 0.71
N GLN A 37 -9.63 4.98 -0.05
CA GLN A 37 -9.90 3.62 0.35
C GLN A 37 -8.86 2.68 -0.24
N LEU A 38 -8.59 1.62 0.51
CA LEU A 38 -7.72 0.52 0.11
C LEU A 38 -8.38 -0.78 0.57
N MET A 39 -8.59 -1.71 -0.36
CA MET A 39 -9.11 -3.05 -0.09
C MET A 39 -8.05 -4.09 -0.44
N CYS A 40 -8.23 -5.35 -0.01
CA CYS A 40 -7.20 -6.39 -0.17
C CYS A 40 -6.80 -6.62 -1.64
N TRP A 41 -7.76 -6.54 -2.59
CA TRP A 41 -7.48 -6.68 -4.02
C TRP A 41 -6.79 -5.45 -4.65
N CYS A 42 -6.72 -4.34 -3.92
CA CYS A 42 -5.96 -3.14 -4.30
C CYS A 42 -4.50 -3.21 -3.83
N MET A 43 -4.06 -4.33 -3.27
CA MET A 43 -2.69 -4.55 -2.80
C MET A 43 -2.07 -5.72 -3.55
N LYS A 44 -0.91 -5.51 -4.16
CA LYS A 44 -0.15 -6.54 -4.84
C LYS A 44 1.18 -6.73 -4.14
N LEU A 45 1.49 -7.94 -3.68
CA LEU A 45 2.83 -8.30 -3.23
C LEU A 45 3.75 -8.30 -4.47
N VAL A 46 4.78 -7.47 -4.45
CA VAL A 46 5.73 -7.33 -5.55
C VAL A 46 7.00 -8.12 -5.26
N ASN A 47 7.47 -8.08 -4.03
CA ASN A 47 8.70 -8.76 -3.63
C ASN A 47 8.70 -9.09 -2.14
N LEU A 48 9.34 -10.20 -1.78
CA LEU A 48 9.61 -10.63 -0.42
C LEU A 48 11.07 -11.11 -0.38
N ARG A 49 11.90 -10.46 0.42
CA ARG A 49 13.34 -10.77 0.51
C ARG A 49 13.87 -10.53 1.92
N HIS A 50 15.04 -11.08 2.23
CA HIS A 50 15.80 -10.61 3.40
C HIS A 50 16.38 -9.22 3.14
N SER A 51 16.55 -8.45 4.22
CA SER A 51 17.34 -7.23 4.21
C SER A 51 18.80 -7.60 3.88
N PRO A 52 19.46 -6.86 2.97
CA PRO A 52 20.87 -7.11 2.67
C PRO A 52 21.74 -7.03 3.93
N GLY A 53 22.45 -8.12 4.25
CA GLY A 53 23.35 -8.18 5.41
C GLY A 53 22.65 -8.39 6.77
N GLU A 54 21.33 -8.52 6.81
CA GLU A 54 20.57 -8.76 8.04
C GLU A 54 19.52 -9.88 7.82
N CYS A 55 19.91 -11.12 8.09
CA CYS A 55 19.04 -12.29 7.90
C CYS A 55 17.80 -12.26 8.80
N SER A 56 17.87 -11.56 9.94
CA SER A 56 16.79 -11.41 10.91
C SER A 56 15.73 -10.38 10.51
N ARG A 57 15.85 -9.76 9.33
CA ARG A 57 14.93 -8.73 8.85
C ARG A 57 14.46 -9.05 7.45
N TYR A 58 13.15 -9.05 7.26
CA TYR A 58 12.49 -9.24 5.97
C TYR A 58 12.04 -7.90 5.42
N LEU A 59 12.13 -7.71 4.11
CA LEU A 59 11.58 -6.59 3.37
C LEU A 59 10.44 -7.08 2.48
N ILE A 60 9.29 -6.42 2.59
CA ILE A 60 8.06 -6.77 1.89
C ILE A 60 7.60 -5.56 1.09
N ASP A 61 7.61 -5.70 -0.23
CA ASP A 61 7.22 -4.63 -1.14
C ASP A 61 5.80 -4.86 -1.65
N PHE A 62 4.95 -3.85 -1.48
CA PHE A 62 3.60 -3.81 -2.03
C PHE A 62 3.46 -2.72 -3.08
N GLU A 63 2.71 -3.02 -4.14
CA GLU A 63 2.07 -2.03 -5.00
C GLU A 63 0.63 -1.84 -4.53
N LEU A 64 0.23 -0.57 -4.36
CA LEU A 64 -1.08 -0.17 -3.87
C LEU A 64 -1.82 0.60 -4.95
N TYR A 65 -3.13 0.39 -5.03
CA TYR A 65 -4.04 1.08 -5.93
C TYR A 65 -5.14 1.78 -5.11
N PRO A 66 -4.80 2.88 -4.40
CA PRO A 66 -5.78 3.61 -3.61
C PRO A 66 -6.86 4.19 -4.53
N TYR A 67 -8.08 4.27 -4.01
CA TYR A 67 -9.22 4.78 -4.77
C TYR A 67 -10.13 5.67 -3.94
N ILE A 68 -10.92 6.50 -4.62
CA ILE A 68 -11.98 7.34 -4.02
C ILE A 68 -13.33 7.07 -4.70
N GLY A 69 -14.42 7.51 -4.06
CA GLY A 69 -15.77 7.37 -4.61
C GLY A 69 -16.13 5.93 -4.99
N GLN A 70 -16.73 5.76 -6.17
CA GLN A 70 -17.11 4.45 -6.73
C GLN A 70 -15.91 3.69 -7.32
N LYS A 71 -14.87 3.45 -6.50
CA LYS A 71 -13.66 2.69 -6.88
C LYS A 71 -12.82 3.33 -7.99
N VAL A 72 -12.80 4.66 -8.04
CA VAL A 72 -11.93 5.41 -8.96
C VAL A 72 -10.50 5.39 -8.42
N THR A 73 -9.64 4.58 -9.05
CA THR A 73 -8.22 4.49 -8.66
C THR A 73 -7.52 5.80 -8.99
N ILE A 74 -6.84 6.39 -8.01
CA ILE A 74 -6.22 7.72 -8.15
C ILE A 74 -4.71 7.66 -8.38
N ALA A 75 -4.06 6.57 -7.99
CA ALA A 75 -2.63 6.41 -8.16
C ALA A 75 -2.18 4.95 -8.15
N VAL A 76 -0.91 4.75 -8.50
CA VAL A 76 -0.11 3.58 -8.14
C VAL A 76 0.90 4.03 -7.11
N CYS A 77 0.89 3.41 -5.93
CA CYS A 77 1.88 3.67 -4.88
C CYS A 77 2.74 2.43 -4.65
N ARG A 78 3.98 2.64 -4.20
CA ARG A 78 4.87 1.58 -3.72
C ARG A 78 5.17 1.80 -2.24
N LEU A 79 5.11 0.70 -1.51
CA LEU A 79 5.26 0.64 -0.07
C LEU A 79 6.22 -0.47 0.28
N THR A 80 7.19 -0.21 1.14
CA THR A 80 8.08 -1.24 1.68
C THR A 80 7.93 -1.29 3.19
N PHE A 81 7.58 -2.46 3.71
CA PHE A 81 7.66 -2.75 5.13
C PHE A 81 8.89 -3.58 5.43
N SER A 82 9.47 -3.38 6.62
CA SER A 82 10.35 -4.36 7.24
C SER A 82 9.66 -5.10 8.36
N VAL A 83 10.02 -6.36 8.53
CA VAL A 83 9.58 -7.23 9.63
C VAL A 83 10.81 -7.85 10.26
N LYS A 84 10.96 -7.71 11.57
CA LYS A 84 12.01 -8.38 12.32
C LYS A 84 11.54 -9.76 12.81
N ASP A 85 12.40 -10.75 12.70
CA ASP A 85 12.07 -12.14 13.01
C ASP A 85 11.90 -12.42 14.51
N TYR A 86 12.65 -11.72 15.36
CA TYR A 86 12.75 -12.02 16.78
C TYR A 86 11.58 -11.44 17.61
N ASP A 87 11.02 -10.29 17.21
CA ASP A 87 9.92 -9.61 17.91
C ASP A 87 8.68 -9.37 17.02
N GLY A 88 8.75 -9.68 15.72
CA GLY A 88 7.67 -9.42 14.78
C GLY A 88 7.43 -7.93 14.52
N GLU A 89 8.35 -7.04 14.89
CA GLU A 89 8.19 -5.59 14.72
C GLU A 89 8.03 -5.25 13.23
N ILE A 90 6.92 -4.60 12.89
CA ILE A 90 6.61 -4.11 11.55
C ILE A 90 6.93 -2.61 11.46
N LYS A 91 7.83 -2.24 10.55
CA LYS A 91 8.21 -0.84 10.30
C LYS A 91 8.00 -0.46 8.84
N LEU A 92 7.53 0.76 8.62
CA LEU A 92 7.52 1.34 7.28
C LEU A 92 8.92 1.81 6.93
N GLU A 93 9.49 1.30 5.85
CA GLU A 93 10.78 1.75 5.32
C GLU A 93 10.59 2.85 4.27
N SER A 94 9.60 2.70 3.40
CA SER A 94 9.34 3.69 2.36
C SER A 94 7.89 3.68 1.90
N PHE A 95 7.40 4.88 1.55
CA PHE A 95 6.16 5.09 0.81
C PHE A 95 6.48 6.05 -0.34
N ARG A 96 6.06 5.72 -1.55
CA ARG A 96 6.14 6.64 -2.69
C ARG A 96 4.96 6.46 -3.63
N GLN A 97 4.45 7.57 -4.15
CA GLN A 97 3.59 7.53 -5.32
C GLN A 97 4.46 7.31 -6.57
N VAL A 98 4.09 6.33 -7.40
CA VAL A 98 4.80 5.98 -8.65
C VAL A 98 4.15 6.66 -9.85
N ARG A 99 2.81 6.73 -9.85
CA ARG A 99 2.03 7.32 -10.95
C ARG A 99 0.69 7.81 -10.43
N SER A 100 0.21 8.94 -10.93
CA SER A 100 -1.15 9.44 -10.73
C SER A 100 -2.06 9.06 -11.90
N PHE A 101 -3.35 8.91 -11.64
CA PHE A 101 -4.38 8.78 -12.66
C PHE A 101 -5.25 10.04 -12.70
N PRO A 102 -5.79 10.41 -13.86
CA PRO A 102 -6.74 11.51 -13.95
C PRO A 102 -7.96 11.25 -13.07
N VAL A 103 -8.33 12.24 -12.26
CA VAL A 103 -9.57 12.21 -11.47
C VAL A 103 -10.73 12.72 -12.35
N PRO A 104 -11.83 11.97 -12.49
CA PRO A 104 -13.02 12.43 -13.20
C PRO A 104 -13.59 13.73 -12.63
N GLU A 105 -14.17 14.57 -13.49
CA GLU A 105 -14.69 15.91 -13.11
C GLU A 105 -15.66 15.89 -11.94
N HIS A 106 -16.53 14.87 -11.88
CA HIS A 106 -17.51 14.71 -10.80
C HIS A 106 -16.89 14.40 -9.41
N LEU A 107 -15.56 14.29 -9.31
CA LEU A 107 -14.81 14.07 -8.07
C LEU A 107 -13.77 15.18 -7.82
N TRP A 108 -13.80 16.28 -8.57
CA TRP A 108 -12.84 17.38 -8.36
C TRP A 108 -13.08 18.14 -7.07
N ASP A 109 -14.31 18.14 -6.55
CA ASP A 109 -14.69 18.75 -5.27
C ASP A 109 -13.95 18.14 -4.07
N VAL A 110 -13.44 16.91 -4.21
CA VAL A 110 -12.67 16.25 -3.15
C VAL A 110 -11.15 16.37 -3.30
N VAL A 111 -10.68 17.02 -4.37
CA VAL A 111 -9.24 17.24 -4.63
C VAL A 111 -8.86 18.67 -4.24
N CYS A 112 -8.00 18.81 -3.24
CA CYS A 112 -7.52 20.11 -2.76
C CYS A 112 -6.37 20.66 -3.60
N GLN A 113 -5.47 19.76 -4.05
CA GLN A 113 -4.28 20.10 -4.83
C GLN A 113 -3.80 18.89 -5.65
N PRO A 114 -3.01 19.10 -6.72
CA PRO A 114 -2.46 18.03 -7.55
C PRO A 114 -1.54 17.10 -6.74
N PHE A 115 -1.58 15.80 -7.04
CA PHE A 115 -0.72 14.77 -6.45
C PHE A 115 -0.05 13.92 -7.51
#